data_AF-A0A821J5M6-F1
#
_entry.id   AF-A0A821J5M6-F1
#
_cell.length_a   1.000
_cell.length_b   1.000
_cell.length_c   1.000
_cell.angle_alpha   90.00
_cell.angle_beta   90.00
_cell.angle_gamma   90.00
#
_symmetry.space_group_name_H-M   'P 1'
#
loop_
_entity.id
_entity.type
_entity.pdbx_description
1 polymer ?
#
loop_
_entity_poly.entity_id
_entity_poly.type
_entity_poly.pdbx_seq_one_letter_code
_entity_poly.pdbx_strand_id
1 'polypeptide(L)' 'GAKKNVFIIGATNRPDIIDSAILRPGRLDQLIYIPLPDDKSRMAILKAALRKSPV' A
#
# COMPACT_ATOMS: atom_id res chain seq x y z
N GLY A 1 4.12 6.84 -31.60
CA GLY A 1 4.10 5.65 -30.73
C GLY A 1 3.21 5.92 -29.54
N ALA A 2 2.14 5.14 -29.36
CA ALA A 2 1.19 5.33 -28.27
C ALA A 2 1.90 5.16 -26.91
N LYS A 3 1.86 6.20 -26.06
CA LYS A 3 2.35 6.10 -24.68
C LYS A 3 1.43 5.13 -23.92
N LYS A 4 1.96 4.01 -23.43
CA LYS A 4 1.24 3.14 -22.49
C LYS A 4 1.05 3.90 -21.18
N ASN A 5 -0.16 3.89 -20.63
CA ASN A 5 -0.43 4.41 -19.30
C ASN A 5 0.22 3.46 -18.29
N VAL A 6 1.40 3.82 -17.79
CA VAL A 6 2.12 3.08 -16.76
C VAL A 6 1.77 3.67 -15.40
N PHE A 7 1.39 2.82 -14.45
CA PHE A 7 1.18 3.19 -13.06
C PHE A 7 2.29 2.56 -12.21
N ILE A 8 2.86 3.32 -11.28
CA ILE A 8 3.98 2.89 -10.43
C ILE A 8 3.53 2.97 -8.97
N ILE A 9 3.76 1.89 -8.21
CA ILE A 9 3.53 1.83 -6.77
C ILE A 9 4.83 1.43 -6.08
N GLY A 10 5.27 2.23 -5.12
CA GLY A 10 6.36 1.89 -4.20
C GLY A 10 5.83 1.54 -2.81
N ALA A 11 6.51 0.66 -2.10
CA ALA A 11 6.21 0.32 -0.71
C ALA A 11 7.50 0.38 0.13
N THR A 12 7.44 0.99 1.31
CA THR A 12 8.55 1.08 2.26
C THR A 12 8.05 1.00 3.70
N ASN A 13 8.86 0.42 4.59
CA ASN A 13 8.67 0.53 6.04
C ASN A 13 9.52 1.65 6.67
N ARG A 14 10.35 2.32 5.86
CA ARG A 14 11.24 3.42 6.28
C ARG A 14 11.08 4.61 5.32
N PRO A 15 10.01 5.41 5.44
CA PRO A 15 9.80 6.57 4.57
C PRO A 15 10.83 7.70 4.81
N ASP A 16 11.44 7.72 6.00
CA ASP A 16 12.45 8.69 6.44
C ASP A 16 13.75 8.66 5.63
N ILE A 17 14.12 7.50 5.08
CA ILE A 17 15.36 7.32 4.30
C ILE A 17 15.16 7.46 2.79
N ILE A 18 13.93 7.71 2.32
CA ILE A 18 13.66 7.88 0.89
C ILE A 18 14.22 9.23 0.42
N ASP A 19 14.90 9.21 -0.73
CA ASP A 19 15.33 10.44 -1.39
C ASP A 19 14.13 11.34 -1.69
N SER A 20 14.14 12.55 -1.12
CA SER A 20 13.13 13.59 -1.35
C SER A 20 12.86 13.88 -2.83
N ALA A 21 13.81 13.62 -3.72
CA ALA A 21 13.63 13.77 -5.16
C ALA A 21 12.53 12.84 -5.69
N ILE A 22 12.38 11.62 -5.16
CA ILE A 22 11.38 10.64 -5.59
C ILE A 22 9.96 11.07 -5.19
N LEU A 23 9.84 11.84 -4.10
CA LEU A 23 8.56 12.31 -3.54
C LEU A 23 8.01 13.58 -4.22
N ARG A 24 8.74 14.13 -5.20
CA ARG A 24 8.32 15.35 -5.90
C ARG A 24 7.11 15.11 -6.82
N PRO A 25 6.28 16.14 -7.08
CA PRO A 25 5.15 16.05 -8.00
C PRO A 25 5.53 15.42 -9.35
N GLY A 26 4.68 14.50 -9.84
CA GLY A 26 4.90 13.76 -11.10
C GLY A 26 5.79 12.51 -10.98
N ARG A 27 6.19 12.12 -9.76
CA ARG A 27 6.91 10.88 -9.44
C ARG A 27 6.07 10.01 -8.49
N LEU A 28 6.55 9.75 -7.26
CA LEU A 28 5.78 9.10 -6.20
C LEU A 28 5.22 10.17 -5.26
N ASP A 29 4.31 10.98 -5.80
CA ASP A 29 3.74 12.12 -5.08
C ASP A 29 2.52 11.76 -4.21
N GLN A 30 1.88 10.61 -4.45
CA GLN A 30 0.81 10.09 -3.60
C GLN A 30 1.38 9.19 -2.48
N LEU A 31 1.26 9.66 -1.24
CA LEU A 31 1.68 8.92 -0.05
C LEU A 31 0.47 8.38 0.70
N ILE A 32 0.39 7.05 0.76
CA ILE A 32 -0.67 6.33 1.47
C ILE A 32 -0.06 5.67 2.70
N TYR A 33 -0.45 6.15 3.88
CA TYR A 33 -0.07 5.51 5.14
C TYR A 33 -0.98 4.31 5.42
N ILE A 34 -0.39 3.18 5.80
CA ILE A 34 -1.09 1.97 6.18
C ILE A 34 -0.99 1.82 7.71
N PRO A 35 -2.05 2.15 8.47
CA PRO A 35 -2.05 1.98 9.92
C PRO A 35 -2.19 0.49 10.31
N LEU A 36 -1.98 0.21 11.59
CA LEU A 36 -2.36 -1.08 12.18
C LEU A 36 -3.87 -1.30 12.06
N PRO A 37 -4.33 -2.55 11.88
CA PRO A 37 -5.74 -2.85 11.72
C PRO A 37 -6.52 -2.61 13.02
N ASP A 38 -7.61 -1.87 12.89
CA ASP A 38 -8.61 -1.71 13.95
C ASP A 38 -9.41 -3.00 14.17
N ASP A 39 -10.30 -3.01 15.17
CA ASP A 39 -11.03 -4.20 15.59
C ASP A 39 -11.88 -4.79 14.44
N LYS A 40 -12.53 -3.92 13.66
CA LYS A 40 -13.33 -4.32 12.50
C LYS A 40 -12.45 -4.93 11.40
N SER A 41 -11.31 -4.31 11.12
CA SER A 41 -10.34 -4.79 10.13
C SER A 41 -9.74 -6.13 10.56
N ARG A 42 -9.39 -6.30 11.84
CA ARG A 42 -8.88 -7.58 12.36
C ARG A 42 -9.91 -8.70 12.20
N MET A 43 -11.18 -8.43 12.48
CA MET A 43 -12.27 -9.39 12.26
C MET A 43 -12.42 -9.74 10.78
N ALA A 44 -12.33 -8.76 9.88
CA ALA A 44 -12.39 -8.99 8.43
C ALA A 44 -11.20 -9.84 7.94
N ILE A 45 -9.99 -9.53 8.41
CA ILE A 45 -8.76 -10.29 8.11
C ILE A 45 -8.92 -11.74 8.59
N LEU A 46 -9.39 -11.95 9.82
CA LEU A 46 -9.60 -13.28 10.38
C LEU A 46 -10.60 -14.09 9.55
N LYS A 47 -11.75 -13.50 9.22
CA LYS A 47 -12.77 -14.13 8.35
C LYS A 47 -12.21 -14.48 6.97
N ALA A 48 -11.43 -13.57 6.38
CA ALA A 48 -10.80 -13.82 5.08
C ALA A 48 -9.77 -14.95 5.15
N ALA A 49 -8.95 -14.99 6.21
CA ALA A 49 -7.95 -16.03 6.43
C ALA A 49 -8.59 -17.41 6.68
N LEU A 50 -9.71 -17.46 7.40
CA LEU A 50 -10.43 -18.70 7.72
C LEU A 50 -11.45 -19.12 6.65
N ARG A 51 -11.56 -18.40 5.52
CA ARG A 51 -12.59 -18.67 4.49
C ARG A 51 -12.60 -20.11 3.95
N LYS A 52 -11.47 -20.82 4.00
CA LYS A 52 -11.32 -22.22 3.58
C LYS A 52 -11.03 -23.17 4.75
N SER A 53 -11.09 -22.65 5.97
CA SER A 53 -10.86 -23.43 7.18
C SER A 53 -12.13 -24.25 7.48
N PRO A 54 -12.01 -25.50 7.94
CA PRO A 54 -13.16 -26.32 8.31
C PRO A 54 -13.77 -25.95 9.69
N VAL A 55 -13.25 -24.90 10.34
CA VAL A 55 -13.81 -24.30 11.56
C VAL A 55 -14.74 -23.13 11.23
#